data_AF-A0A8G1XDT4-F1
#
_entry.id   AF-A0A8G1XDT4-F1
#
_cell.length_a   1.000
_cell.length_b   1.000
_cell.length_c   1.000
_cell.angle_alpha   90.00
_cell.angle_beta   90.00
_cell.angle_gamma   90.00
#
_symmetry.space_group_name_H-M   'P 1'
#
loop_
_entity.id
_entity.type
_entity.pdbx_description
1 polymer ?
#
loop_
_entity_poly.entity_id
_entity_poly.type
_entity_poly.pdbx_seq_one_letter_code
_entity_poly.pdbx_strand_id
1 'polypeptide(L)'
;MTWRFPRDTVVGMTTPAQPSQFPDPRKRSRTGPGERELAGTASDARERAGTGSGTGAPRRRAVGLPAVGLPAAAVLLAAAFFLAPPLLVPGGFGDFPHGFLTYWSSGRRAFSPGLQHLVDRQFHDHLVRVLIAVPLLAVLVALAKRFRRFRLLSGALALVAAALLIENVQGVVSPFGTLLPLLAPGLAKPDRVALLAQVRDQLGHGQVSPALRVMLDEYVRWHMVKAVLCGLLAGALLGLSVAVWRRRHRWYCLLTALSAAAALVVVAANVTTVADPDPGLLSLLQGDW
;
A
#
# COMPACT_ATOMS: atom_id res chain seq x y z
N MET A 1 11.76 -20.41 20.32
CA MET A 1 10.71 -21.37 19.90
C MET A 1 11.08 -21.88 18.52
N THR A 2 11.57 -23.11 18.43
CA THR A 2 12.02 -23.76 17.20
C THR A 2 10.87 -24.54 16.58
N TRP A 3 10.37 -24.09 15.43
CA TRP A 3 9.40 -24.83 14.63
C TRP A 3 10.07 -26.08 14.02
N ARG A 4 9.81 -27.26 14.59
CA ARG A 4 10.10 -28.56 13.98
C ARG A 4 8.80 -29.08 13.34
N PHE A 5 8.82 -29.31 12.03
CA PHE A 5 7.79 -30.08 11.35
C PHE A 5 7.99 -31.58 11.60
N PRO A 6 6.94 -32.36 11.86
CA PRO A 6 7.01 -33.81 11.82
C PRO A 6 7.19 -34.27 10.37
N ARG A 7 8.26 -35.03 10.12
CA ARG A 7 8.33 -35.96 8.99
C ARG A 7 7.66 -37.26 9.41
N ASP A 8 7.22 -38.00 8.41
CA ASP A 8 6.76 -39.40 8.43
C ASP A 8 5.24 -39.59 8.43
N THR A 9 4.67 -39.76 7.24
CA THR A 9 3.94 -41.00 6.91
C THR A 9 4.02 -41.24 5.40
N VAL A 10 4.90 -42.16 5.00
CA VAL A 10 4.93 -42.78 3.67
C VAL A 10 4.43 -44.21 3.83
N VAL A 11 3.24 -44.49 3.33
CA VAL A 11 2.71 -45.80 2.94
C VAL A 11 1.79 -45.49 1.76
N GLY A 12 2.04 -45.90 0.52
CA GLY A 12 2.44 -47.22 0.05
C GLY A 12 1.25 -47.82 -0.67
N MET A 13 0.99 -47.43 -1.93
CA MET A 13 0.04 -48.14 -2.80
C MET A 13 0.51 -48.10 -4.26
N THR A 14 1.22 -49.15 -4.63
CA THR A 14 1.42 -49.64 -6.00
C THR A 14 0.17 -50.38 -6.47
N THR A 15 -0.29 -50.14 -7.71
CA THR A 15 -0.61 -51.18 -8.72
C THR A 15 -0.90 -50.50 -10.09
N PRO A 16 -0.43 -51.05 -11.22
CA PRO A 16 -0.55 -50.48 -12.56
C PRO A 16 -1.67 -51.12 -13.42
N ALA A 17 -2.03 -50.48 -14.54
CA ALA A 17 -2.49 -51.04 -15.85
C ALA A 17 -3.34 -49.97 -16.60
N GLN A 18 -2.85 -49.37 -17.71
CA GLN A 18 -3.03 -49.79 -19.13
C GLN A 18 -4.36 -49.24 -19.76
N PRO A 19 -4.48 -49.14 -21.11
CA PRO A 19 -4.75 -47.88 -21.82
C PRO A 19 -6.00 -47.93 -22.72
N SER A 20 -6.46 -46.77 -23.18
CA SER A 20 -7.38 -46.64 -24.33
C SER A 20 -7.14 -45.27 -24.99
N GLN A 21 -6.54 -45.24 -26.19
CA GLN A 21 -7.19 -45.30 -27.51
C GLN A 21 -7.97 -44.02 -27.89
N PHE A 22 -7.31 -43.19 -28.73
CA PHE A 22 -7.75 -42.39 -29.91
C PHE A 22 -9.26 -42.16 -30.19
N PRO A 23 -9.70 -41.06 -30.87
CA PRO A 23 -9.15 -40.57 -32.16
C PRO A 23 -8.97 -39.03 -32.30
N ASP A 24 -7.91 -38.59 -32.97
CA ASP A 24 -7.79 -38.15 -34.39
C ASP A 24 -8.29 -36.71 -34.70
N PRO A 25 -7.35 -35.79 -35.04
CA PRO A 25 -7.65 -34.44 -35.49
C PRO A 25 -7.85 -34.38 -37.00
N ARG A 26 -9.10 -34.36 -37.50
CA ARG A 26 -9.41 -33.93 -38.87
C ARG A 26 -10.91 -33.75 -39.11
N LYS A 27 -11.23 -32.75 -39.93
CA LYS A 27 -12.53 -32.37 -40.53
C LYS A 27 -13.36 -31.33 -39.77
N ARG A 28 -13.22 -30.07 -40.18
CA ARG A 28 -14.28 -29.44 -40.98
C ARG A 28 -13.69 -28.39 -41.92
N SER A 29 -13.85 -28.72 -43.19
CA SER A 29 -13.63 -27.93 -44.37
C SER A 29 -14.74 -26.89 -44.57
N ARG A 30 -14.48 -26.02 -45.56
CA ARG A 30 -15.43 -25.39 -46.49
C ARG A 30 -15.86 -23.93 -46.25
N THR A 31 -15.18 -23.06 -47.03
CA THR A 31 -15.71 -22.20 -48.11
C THR A 31 -16.78 -21.15 -47.80
N GLY A 32 -16.45 -19.90 -48.12
CA GLY A 32 -17.37 -18.92 -48.67
C GLY A 32 -16.78 -17.51 -48.75
N PRO A 33 -16.22 -17.07 -49.90
CA PRO A 33 -16.04 -15.65 -50.20
C PRO A 33 -17.36 -15.15 -50.80
N GLY A 34 -18.09 -14.34 -50.04
CA GLY A 34 -19.24 -13.60 -50.55
C GLY A 34 -18.78 -12.27 -51.12
N GLU A 35 -18.51 -12.25 -52.42
CA GLU A 35 -18.60 -11.06 -53.24
C GLU A 35 -20.00 -10.44 -53.11
N ARG A 36 -20.07 -9.16 -52.73
CA ARG A 36 -21.13 -8.26 -53.18
C ARG A 36 -20.50 -6.96 -53.63
N GLU A 37 -20.24 -7.00 -54.93
CA GLU A 37 -20.08 -5.89 -55.84
C GLU A 37 -21.30 -4.94 -55.82
N LEU A 38 -21.00 -3.68 -56.15
CA LEU A 38 -21.79 -2.74 -56.97
C LEU A 38 -22.88 -1.87 -56.34
N ALA A 39 -22.56 -0.56 -56.42
CA ALA A 39 -23.33 0.49 -57.08
C ALA A 39 -24.19 1.45 -56.23
N GLY A 40 -23.96 2.74 -56.50
CA GLY A 40 -24.66 3.90 -55.96
C GLY A 40 -23.74 5.13 -55.86
N THR A 41 -23.18 5.65 -56.95
CA THR A 41 -23.65 6.88 -57.66
C THR A 41 -24.11 7.98 -56.70
N ALA A 42 -23.29 9.00 -56.44
CA ALA A 42 -23.23 10.26 -57.20
C ALA A 42 -24.51 11.09 -57.11
N SER A 43 -24.44 12.18 -56.33
CA SER A 43 -25.27 13.40 -56.28
C SER A 43 -25.03 14.06 -54.92
N ASP A 44 -24.92 15.36 -54.67
CA ASP A 44 -24.71 16.55 -55.47
C ASP A 44 -24.35 17.66 -54.48
N ALA A 45 -23.51 18.58 -54.94
CA ALA A 45 -23.61 20.03 -54.77
C ALA A 45 -24.47 20.61 -53.61
N ARG A 46 -23.79 21.25 -52.65
CA ARG A 46 -24.03 22.63 -52.15
C ARG A 46 -23.00 22.93 -51.08
N GLU A 47 -21.90 23.62 -51.37
CA GLU A 47 -21.87 25.06 -51.64
C GLU A 47 -22.86 25.85 -50.76
N ARG A 48 -22.43 26.12 -49.52
CA ARG A 48 -22.72 27.38 -48.85
C ARG A 48 -21.45 27.88 -48.17
N ALA A 49 -20.81 28.82 -48.87
CA ALA A 49 -19.91 29.78 -48.30
C ALA A 49 -20.57 30.48 -47.11
N GLY A 50 -20.00 30.30 -45.94
CA GLY A 50 -20.31 31.05 -44.73
C GLY A 50 -19.00 31.62 -44.19
N THR A 51 -18.63 32.79 -44.69
CA THR A 51 -17.52 33.62 -44.22
C THR A 51 -17.85 34.19 -42.84
N GLY A 52 -17.74 33.33 -41.82
CA GLY A 52 -17.80 33.73 -40.41
C GLY A 52 -16.45 34.24 -39.93
N SER A 53 -16.24 35.54 -40.08
CA SER A 53 -15.21 36.33 -39.39
C SER A 53 -15.41 36.26 -37.87
N GLY A 54 -14.97 35.16 -37.26
CA GLY A 54 -14.99 34.94 -35.82
C GLY A 54 -13.59 35.08 -35.23
N THR A 55 -13.30 36.29 -34.74
CA THR A 55 -12.35 36.61 -33.66
C THR A 55 -11.49 35.44 -33.17
N GLY A 56 -10.25 35.38 -33.65
CA GLY A 56 -9.24 34.43 -33.22
C GLY A 56 -8.93 34.58 -31.73
N ALA A 57 -9.63 33.82 -30.90
CA ALA A 57 -9.26 33.65 -29.50
C ALA A 57 -7.83 33.06 -29.46
N PRO A 58 -6.90 33.65 -28.68
CA PRO A 58 -5.54 33.17 -28.62
C PRO A 58 -5.56 31.73 -28.10
N ARG A 59 -5.19 30.78 -28.97
CA ARG A 59 -4.86 29.40 -28.58
C ARG A 59 -3.81 29.50 -27.48
N ARG A 60 -4.24 29.42 -26.22
CA ARG A 60 -3.36 29.23 -25.07
C ARG A 60 -2.59 27.95 -25.34
N ARG A 61 -1.37 28.08 -25.89
CA ARG A 61 -0.36 27.03 -25.88
C ARG A 61 -0.12 26.71 -24.42
N ALA A 62 -0.84 25.74 -23.89
CA ALA A 62 -0.51 25.12 -22.62
C ALA A 62 0.97 24.75 -22.73
N VAL A 63 1.79 25.37 -21.88
CA VAL A 63 3.22 25.11 -21.79
C VAL A 63 3.36 23.63 -21.45
N GLY A 64 3.51 22.81 -22.49
CA GLY A 64 3.63 21.39 -22.35
C GLY A 64 4.96 21.10 -21.69
N LEU A 65 4.94 20.74 -20.42
CA LEU A 65 6.10 20.18 -19.72
C LEU A 65 6.71 19.11 -20.64
N PRO A 66 7.98 19.26 -21.06
CA PRO A 66 8.60 18.38 -22.03
C PRO A 66 8.50 16.93 -21.56
N ALA A 67 8.14 16.03 -22.48
CA ALA A 67 7.86 14.61 -22.20
C ALA A 67 8.99 13.89 -21.44
N VAL A 68 10.20 14.42 -21.53
CA VAL A 68 11.44 13.91 -20.94
C VAL A 68 11.52 14.19 -19.42
N GLY A 69 10.76 15.15 -18.90
CA GLY A 69 10.86 15.56 -17.49
C GLY A 69 10.28 14.58 -16.47
N LEU A 70 9.22 13.83 -16.82
CA LEU A 70 8.51 12.98 -15.85
C LEU A 70 9.33 11.77 -15.36
N PRO A 71 10.02 11.00 -16.22
CA PRO A 71 10.86 9.90 -15.75
C PRO A 71 12.01 10.37 -14.86
N ALA A 72 12.67 11.48 -15.24
CA ALA A 72 13.74 12.08 -14.44
C ALA A 72 13.22 12.53 -13.07
N ALA A 73 12.05 13.18 -13.02
CA ALA A 73 11.40 13.56 -11.78
C ALA A 73 11.08 12.35 -10.90
N ALA A 74 10.59 11.24 -11.48
CA ALA A 74 10.31 10.02 -10.72
C ALA A 74 11.58 9.45 -10.06
N VAL A 75 12.70 9.40 -10.80
CA VAL A 75 13.99 8.92 -10.28
C VAL A 75 14.51 9.84 -9.17
N LEU A 76 14.47 11.16 -9.37
CA LEU A 76 14.93 12.13 -8.38
C LEU A 76 14.08 12.07 -7.10
N LEU A 77 12.75 11.97 -7.21
CA LEU A 77 11.85 11.86 -6.06
C LEU A 77 12.03 10.52 -5.33
N ALA A 78 12.24 9.43 -6.06
CA ALA A 78 12.54 8.13 -5.45
C ALA A 78 13.87 8.19 -4.67
N ALA A 79 14.92 8.78 -5.23
CA ALA A 79 16.18 8.98 -4.52
C ALA A 79 16.00 9.89 -3.29
N ALA A 80 15.29 11.01 -3.44
CA ALA A 80 15.00 11.93 -2.35
C ALA A 80 14.22 11.25 -1.21
N PHE A 81 13.29 10.34 -1.51
CA PHE A 81 12.52 9.62 -0.49
C PHE A 81 13.40 8.83 0.49
N PHE A 82 14.51 8.26 0.01
CA PHE A 82 15.44 7.51 0.85
C PHE A 82 16.54 8.37 1.46
N LEU A 83 17.01 9.39 0.73
CA LEU A 83 18.17 10.20 1.13
C LEU A 83 17.80 11.42 1.97
N ALA A 84 16.65 12.06 1.71
CA ALA A 84 16.29 13.29 2.40
C ALA A 84 16.01 13.11 3.90
N PRO A 85 15.27 12.09 4.37
CA PRO A 85 14.95 11.96 5.79
C PRO A 85 16.19 11.90 6.72
N PRO A 86 17.20 11.04 6.50
CA PRO A 86 18.38 10.99 7.37
C PRO A 86 19.26 12.25 7.28
N LEU A 87 19.18 13.01 6.17
CA LEU A 87 19.90 14.28 6.02
C LEU A 87 19.22 15.44 6.75
N LEU A 88 17.88 15.45 6.79
CA LEU A 88 17.10 16.52 7.41
C LEU A 88 16.82 16.27 8.90
N VAL A 89 16.79 15.02 9.31
CA VAL A 89 16.45 14.59 10.67
C VAL A 89 17.55 13.66 11.19
N PRO A 90 18.73 14.20 11.54
CA PRO A 90 19.85 13.37 11.98
C PRO A 90 19.60 12.72 13.35
N GLY A 91 20.08 11.49 13.52
CA GLY A 91 20.06 10.74 14.77
C GLY A 91 19.50 9.33 14.63
N GLY A 92 19.64 8.52 15.69
CA GLY A 92 19.09 7.17 15.78
C GLY A 92 17.99 7.05 16.84
N PHE A 93 17.36 5.88 16.89
CA PHE A 93 16.35 5.50 17.89
C PHE A 93 16.90 4.54 18.96
N GLY A 94 18.23 4.46 19.10
CA GLY A 94 18.89 3.55 20.05
C GLY A 94 18.47 3.75 21.50
N ASP A 95 18.16 5.00 21.88
CA ASP A 95 17.76 5.36 23.25
C ASP A 95 16.26 5.17 23.52
N PHE A 96 15.47 4.77 22.52
CA PHE A 96 14.02 4.62 22.66
C PHE A 96 13.60 3.67 23.78
N PRO A 97 14.18 2.45 23.93
CA PRO A 97 13.80 1.55 25.02
C PRO A 97 14.01 2.16 26.41
N HIS A 98 15.13 2.86 26.63
CA HIS A 98 15.41 3.52 27.90
C HIS A 98 14.44 4.71 28.15
N GLY A 99 14.21 5.52 27.12
CA GLY A 99 13.25 6.63 27.18
C GLY A 99 11.84 6.14 27.49
N PHE A 100 11.43 5.03 26.89
CA PHE A 100 10.16 4.35 27.15
C PHE A 100 10.08 3.85 28.59
N LEU A 101 11.09 3.14 29.11
CA LEU A 101 11.05 2.63 30.50
C LEU A 101 10.95 3.77 31.53
N THR A 102 11.60 4.90 31.27
CA THR A 102 11.50 6.11 32.11
C THR A 102 10.09 6.71 32.08
N TYR A 103 9.47 6.74 30.91
CA TYR A 103 8.07 7.15 30.76
C TYR A 103 7.11 6.18 31.46
N TRP A 104 7.29 4.89 31.24
CA TRP A 104 6.48 3.82 31.79
C TRP A 104 6.49 3.82 33.32
N SER A 105 7.68 3.89 33.93
CA SER A 105 7.84 3.93 35.39
C SER A 105 7.24 5.18 36.04
N SER A 106 7.09 6.27 35.29
CA SER A 106 6.44 7.47 35.81
C SER A 106 4.93 7.30 36.01
N GLY A 107 4.29 6.36 35.30
CA GLY A 107 2.85 6.15 35.32
C GLY A 107 2.01 7.34 34.80
N ARG A 108 2.65 8.39 34.28
CA ARG A 108 1.98 9.61 33.82
C ARG A 108 1.56 9.49 32.36
N ARG A 109 0.58 10.32 31.99
CA ARG A 109 0.11 10.45 30.59
C ARG A 109 1.12 11.18 29.69
N ALA A 110 1.83 12.16 30.24
CA ALA A 110 2.78 12.97 29.46
C ALA A 110 4.11 12.22 29.25
N PHE A 111 4.65 12.31 28.04
CA PHE A 111 5.96 11.75 27.73
C PHE A 111 7.07 12.44 28.53
N SER A 112 8.12 11.68 28.88
CA SER A 112 9.35 12.28 29.39
C SER A 112 9.99 13.15 28.29
N PRO A 113 10.76 14.19 28.63
CA PRO A 113 11.39 15.04 27.60
C PRO A 113 12.21 14.25 26.57
N GLY A 114 12.93 13.22 27.01
CA GLY A 114 13.68 12.34 26.11
C GLY A 114 12.79 11.53 25.17
N LEU A 115 11.67 10.98 25.65
CA LEU A 115 10.74 10.24 24.81
C LEU A 115 9.98 11.18 23.85
N GLN A 116 9.56 12.36 24.31
CA GLN A 116 8.92 13.36 23.46
C GLN A 116 9.81 13.75 22.28
N HIS A 117 11.11 13.98 22.52
CA HIS A 117 12.06 14.29 21.45
C HIS A 117 12.17 13.17 20.40
N LEU A 118 12.12 11.91 20.81
CA LEU A 118 12.12 10.76 19.89
C LEU A 118 10.81 10.66 19.09
N VAL A 119 9.67 10.94 19.73
CA VAL A 119 8.35 10.97 19.07
C VAL A 119 8.29 12.12 18.05
N ASP A 120 8.77 13.31 18.41
CA ASP A 120 8.84 14.46 17.51
C ASP A 120 9.78 14.16 16.33
N ARG A 121 10.93 13.54 16.59
CA ARG A 121 11.85 13.10 15.53
C ARG A 121 11.18 12.14 14.56
N GLN A 122 10.51 11.11 15.08
CA GLN A 122 9.80 10.10 14.29
C GLN A 122 8.72 10.75 13.42
N PHE A 123 7.97 11.71 13.98
CA PHE A 123 6.99 12.50 13.24
C PHE A 123 7.63 13.25 12.06
N HIS A 124 8.73 13.96 12.29
CA HIS A 124 9.41 14.73 11.23
C HIS A 124 9.99 13.83 10.13
N ASP A 125 10.57 12.67 10.47
CA ASP A 125 11.07 11.71 9.48
C ASP A 125 9.95 11.24 8.53
N HIS A 126 8.82 10.83 9.10
CA HIS A 126 7.66 10.41 8.31
C HIS A 126 7.02 11.55 7.53
N LEU A 127 6.97 12.77 8.09
CA LEU A 127 6.40 13.93 7.41
C LEU A 127 7.18 14.26 6.13
N VAL A 128 8.52 14.26 6.19
CA VAL A 128 9.38 14.45 5.00
C VAL A 128 9.06 13.40 3.93
N ARG A 129 8.94 12.13 4.33
CA ARG A 129 8.61 11.03 3.41
C ARG A 129 7.23 11.18 2.78
N VAL A 130 6.22 11.64 3.53
CA VAL A 130 4.88 11.94 2.99
C VAL A 130 4.96 13.05 1.92
N LEU A 131 5.67 14.14 2.23
CA LEU A 131 5.82 15.29 1.31
C LEU A 131 6.49 14.90 -0.02
N ILE A 132 7.37 13.90 0.00
CA ILE A 132 8.05 13.39 -1.22
C ILE A 132 7.21 12.29 -1.91
N ALA A 133 6.55 11.42 -1.16
CA ALA A 133 5.77 10.30 -1.71
C ALA A 133 4.54 10.76 -2.49
N VAL A 134 3.88 11.85 -2.07
CA VAL A 134 2.72 12.43 -2.78
C VAL A 134 3.06 12.83 -4.23
N PRO A 135 4.06 13.69 -4.51
CA PRO A 135 4.43 14.03 -5.88
C PRO A 135 4.98 12.83 -6.64
N LEU A 136 5.72 11.91 -5.99
CA LEU A 136 6.19 10.68 -6.63
C LEU A 136 5.02 9.83 -7.15
N LEU A 137 4.01 9.60 -6.32
CA LEU A 137 2.79 8.89 -6.70
C LEU A 137 2.07 9.59 -7.87
N ALA A 138 1.95 10.92 -7.82
CA ALA A 138 1.33 11.69 -8.90
C ALA A 138 2.08 11.53 -10.23
N VAL A 139 3.42 11.62 -10.21
CA VAL A 139 4.27 11.42 -11.40
C VAL A 139 4.12 10.01 -11.96
N LEU A 140 4.11 8.98 -11.12
CA LEU A 140 3.96 7.58 -11.54
C LEU A 140 2.58 7.31 -12.15
N VAL A 141 1.52 7.88 -11.58
CA VAL A 141 0.16 7.83 -12.15
C VAL A 141 0.12 8.55 -13.51
N ALA A 142 0.76 9.71 -13.63
CA ALA A 142 0.85 10.43 -14.90
C ALA A 142 1.62 9.63 -15.96
N LEU A 143 2.74 8.99 -15.59
CA LEU A 143 3.52 8.10 -16.46
C LEU A 143 2.68 6.90 -16.92
N ALA A 144 1.94 6.25 -16.01
CA ALA A 144 1.07 5.13 -16.35
C ALA A 144 -0.05 5.51 -17.34
N LYS A 145 -0.59 6.73 -17.22
CA LYS A 145 -1.59 7.26 -18.15
C LYS A 145 -0.99 7.63 -19.51
N ARG A 146 0.21 8.24 -19.52
CA ARG A 146 0.85 8.77 -20.73
C ARG A 146 1.50 7.68 -21.59
N PHE A 147 2.24 6.77 -20.98
CA PHE A 147 3.05 5.79 -21.70
C PHE A 147 2.38 4.42 -21.69
N ARG A 148 1.56 4.14 -22.72
CA ARG A 148 0.85 2.85 -22.86
C ARG A 148 1.78 1.64 -22.78
N ARG A 149 3.00 1.74 -23.34
CA ARG A 149 4.01 0.66 -23.34
C ARG A 149 4.48 0.29 -21.92
N PHE A 150 4.59 1.27 -21.02
CA PHE A 150 5.11 1.06 -19.65
C PHE A 150 4.01 1.11 -18.59
N ARG A 151 2.74 1.09 -19.00
CA ARG A 151 1.60 1.26 -18.10
C ARG A 151 1.58 0.28 -16.94
N LEU A 152 1.94 -0.99 -17.17
CA LEU A 152 1.98 -2.02 -16.12
C LEU A 152 3.08 -1.70 -15.09
N LEU A 153 4.29 -1.41 -15.56
CA LEU A 153 5.42 -1.10 -14.69
C LEU A 153 5.16 0.18 -13.88
N SER A 154 4.74 1.26 -14.54
CA SER A 154 4.40 2.51 -13.85
C SER A 154 3.21 2.35 -12.90
N GLY A 155 2.23 1.52 -13.26
CA GLY A 155 1.11 1.18 -12.38
C GLY A 155 1.54 0.40 -11.14
N ALA A 156 2.43 -0.59 -11.30
CA ALA A 156 3.00 -1.33 -10.18
C ALA A 156 3.85 -0.43 -9.26
N LEU A 157 4.69 0.43 -9.84
CA LEU A 157 5.45 1.42 -9.09
C LEU A 157 4.53 2.42 -8.37
N ALA A 158 3.41 2.83 -8.99
CA ALA A 158 2.42 3.69 -8.35
C ALA A 158 1.76 2.99 -7.15
N LEU A 159 1.48 1.69 -7.24
CA LEU A 159 1.00 0.91 -6.08
C LEU A 159 2.03 0.84 -4.96
N VAL A 160 3.31 0.64 -5.29
CA VAL A 160 4.39 0.67 -4.30
C VAL A 160 4.50 2.05 -3.65
N ALA A 161 4.47 3.12 -4.44
CA ALA A 161 4.49 4.50 -3.91
C ALA A 161 3.26 4.79 -3.04
N ALA A 162 2.08 4.26 -3.39
CA ALA A 162 0.88 4.37 -2.57
C ALA A 162 1.05 3.61 -1.24
N ALA A 163 1.57 2.38 -1.25
CA ALA A 163 1.84 1.63 -0.03
C ALA A 163 2.85 2.37 0.88
N LEU A 164 3.94 2.89 0.31
CA LEU A 164 4.91 3.72 1.03
C LEU A 164 4.25 4.98 1.62
N LEU A 165 3.38 5.65 0.86
CA LEU A 165 2.64 6.80 1.36
C LEU A 165 1.76 6.42 2.56
N ILE A 166 1.03 5.30 2.49
CA ILE A 166 0.19 4.80 3.60
C ILE A 166 1.03 4.57 4.85
N GLU A 167 2.15 3.84 4.72
CA GLU A 167 3.05 3.53 5.85
C GLU A 167 3.67 4.80 6.48
N ASN A 168 3.84 5.87 5.71
CA ASN A 168 4.36 7.13 6.24
C ASN A 168 3.28 8.04 6.81
N VAL A 169 2.06 8.08 6.24
CA VAL A 169 0.94 8.83 6.82
C VAL A 169 0.59 8.29 8.19
N GLN A 170 0.53 6.97 8.37
CA GLN A 170 0.30 6.38 9.70
C GLN A 170 1.41 6.76 10.70
N GLY A 171 2.67 6.93 10.25
CA GLY A 171 3.79 7.34 11.09
C GLY A 171 3.75 8.83 11.48
N VAL A 172 3.14 9.67 10.65
CA VAL A 172 2.82 11.06 11.01
C VAL A 172 1.67 11.12 12.03
N VAL A 173 0.65 10.28 11.88
CA VAL A 173 -0.56 10.32 12.73
C VAL A 173 -0.37 9.62 14.08
N SER A 174 0.46 8.59 14.13
CA SER A 174 0.79 7.81 15.33
C SER A 174 2.31 7.58 15.43
N PRO A 175 3.11 8.64 15.63
CA PRO A 175 4.57 8.53 15.68
C PRO A 175 5.02 7.62 16.82
N PHE A 176 4.43 7.75 18.01
CA PHE A 176 4.74 6.85 19.13
C PHE A 176 4.34 5.39 18.84
N GLY A 177 3.20 5.16 18.20
CA GLY A 177 2.76 3.82 17.77
C GLY A 177 3.77 3.15 16.83
N THR A 178 4.36 3.89 15.89
CA THR A 178 5.39 3.36 14.98
C THR A 178 6.73 3.05 15.64
N LEU A 179 6.98 3.58 16.85
CA LEU A 179 8.17 3.23 17.63
C LEU A 179 7.98 1.94 18.44
N LEU A 180 6.73 1.54 18.76
CA LEU A 180 6.46 0.36 19.59
C LEU A 180 7.10 -0.94 19.05
N PRO A 181 7.11 -1.23 17.73
CA PRO A 181 7.81 -2.41 17.20
C PRO A 181 9.32 -2.45 17.51
N LEU A 182 9.95 -1.28 17.76
CA LEU A 182 11.36 -1.17 18.14
C LEU A 182 11.59 -1.48 19.63
N LEU A 183 10.53 -1.48 20.44
CA LEU A 183 10.62 -1.67 21.89
C LEU A 183 11.09 -3.09 22.23
N ALA A 184 10.41 -4.11 21.67
CA ALA A 184 10.72 -5.51 21.94
C ALA A 184 12.20 -5.82 21.65
N PRO A 185 12.75 -5.63 20.44
CA PRO A 185 14.15 -5.94 20.17
C PRO A 185 15.15 -5.08 20.96
N GLY A 186 14.77 -3.85 21.34
CA GLY A 186 15.65 -2.94 22.07
C GLY A 186 15.67 -3.13 23.59
N LEU A 187 14.70 -3.83 24.18
CA LEU A 187 14.68 -4.13 25.61
C LEU A 187 15.52 -5.37 25.95
N ALA A 188 16.24 -5.27 27.08
CA ALA A 188 16.82 -6.44 27.73
C ALA A 188 15.72 -7.45 28.10
N LYS A 189 16.05 -8.75 28.03
CA LYS A 189 15.11 -9.83 28.33
C LYS A 189 14.36 -9.68 29.67
N PRO A 190 15.00 -9.38 30.82
CA PRO A 190 14.29 -9.23 32.09
C PRO A 190 13.29 -8.07 32.07
N ASP A 191 13.67 -6.91 31.52
CA ASP A 191 12.80 -5.74 31.43
C ASP A 191 11.58 -6.00 30.55
N ARG A 192 11.76 -6.73 29.45
CA ARG A 192 10.66 -7.13 28.57
C ARG A 192 9.67 -8.07 29.27
N VAL A 193 10.17 -9.03 30.04
CA VAL A 193 9.31 -9.95 30.82
C VAL A 193 8.53 -9.18 31.88
N ALA A 194 9.18 -8.24 32.57
CA ALA A 194 8.54 -7.40 33.58
C ALA A 194 7.45 -6.50 32.95
N LEU A 195 7.76 -5.85 31.83
CA LEU A 195 6.80 -5.03 31.09
C LEU A 195 5.58 -5.85 30.66
N LEU A 196 5.80 -7.02 30.04
CA LEU A 196 4.73 -7.92 29.61
C LEU A 196 3.85 -8.38 30.77
N ALA A 197 4.45 -8.70 31.93
CA ALA A 197 3.70 -9.09 33.11
C ALA A 197 2.80 -7.94 33.60
N GLN A 198 3.32 -6.72 33.67
CA GLN A 198 2.55 -5.54 34.07
C GLN A 198 1.42 -5.19 33.10
N VAL A 199 1.67 -5.28 31.79
CA VAL A 199 0.64 -5.03 30.77
C VAL A 199 -0.47 -6.06 30.88
N ARG A 200 -0.14 -7.36 31.00
CA ARG A 200 -1.15 -8.42 31.18
C ARG A 200 -1.97 -8.24 32.44
N ASP A 201 -1.33 -7.89 33.55
CA ASP A 201 -1.99 -7.67 34.82
C ASP A 201 -3.00 -6.49 34.74
N GLN A 202 -2.58 -5.36 34.17
CA GLN A 202 -3.45 -4.18 34.00
C GLN A 202 -4.63 -4.44 33.06
N LEU A 203 -4.42 -5.17 31.96
CA LEU A 203 -5.49 -5.55 31.03
C LEU A 203 -6.46 -6.56 31.66
N GLY A 204 -5.95 -7.54 32.42
CA GLY A 204 -6.78 -8.58 33.06
C GLY A 204 -7.67 -8.04 34.20
N HIS A 205 -7.21 -7.04 34.95
CA HIS A 205 -7.97 -6.45 36.06
C HIS A 205 -8.74 -5.17 35.68
N GLY A 206 -8.60 -4.68 34.44
CA GLY A 206 -9.25 -3.46 33.95
C GLY A 206 -8.70 -2.14 34.55
N GLN A 207 -7.71 -2.20 35.42
CA GLN A 207 -7.05 -1.02 36.00
C GLN A 207 -5.89 -0.55 35.11
N VAL A 208 -6.25 0.09 34.00
CA VAL A 208 -5.30 0.59 33.00
C VAL A 208 -4.64 1.89 33.48
N SER A 209 -3.32 1.86 33.68
CA SER A 209 -2.53 3.07 34.02
C SER A 209 -2.62 4.13 32.91
N PRO A 210 -2.43 5.43 33.23
CA PRO A 210 -2.43 6.48 32.21
C PRO A 210 -1.40 6.24 31.10
N ALA A 211 -0.24 5.66 31.44
CA ALA A 211 0.81 5.35 30.47
C ALA A 211 0.40 4.23 29.50
N LEU A 212 -0.20 3.15 30.02
CA LEU A 212 -0.74 2.06 29.21
C LEU A 212 -1.88 2.53 28.32
N ARG A 213 -2.76 3.39 28.82
CA ARG A 213 -3.86 3.96 28.04
C ARG A 213 -3.35 4.73 26.82
N VAL A 214 -2.33 5.57 26.97
CA VAL A 214 -1.70 6.27 25.84
C VAL A 214 -1.08 5.29 24.84
N MET A 215 -0.42 4.24 25.33
CA MET A 215 0.16 3.22 24.44
C MET A 215 -0.92 2.47 23.65
N LEU A 216 -2.03 2.08 24.30
CA LEU A 216 -3.19 1.46 23.66
C LEU A 216 -3.85 2.39 22.65
N ASP A 217 -4.15 3.64 23.05
CA ASP A 217 -4.77 4.64 22.17
C ASP A 217 -3.95 4.83 20.89
N GLU A 218 -2.62 4.79 21.00
CA GLU A 218 -1.72 5.05 19.89
C GLU A 218 -1.45 3.82 19.02
N TYR A 219 -1.47 2.62 19.62
CA TYR A 219 -1.51 1.35 18.92
C TYR A 219 -2.82 1.21 18.10
N VAL A 220 -3.97 1.52 18.71
CA VAL A 220 -5.27 1.52 18.04
C VAL A 220 -5.33 2.56 16.93
N ARG A 221 -4.87 3.79 17.19
CA ARG A 221 -4.84 4.85 16.16
C ARG A 221 -3.98 4.44 14.96
N TRP A 222 -2.83 3.81 15.19
CA TRP A 222 -1.96 3.30 14.14
C TRP A 222 -2.70 2.31 13.22
N HIS A 223 -3.37 1.31 13.77
CA HIS A 223 -4.15 0.33 12.99
C HIS A 223 -5.39 0.93 12.33
N MET A 224 -6.09 1.86 13.01
CA MET A 224 -7.26 2.54 12.44
C MET A 224 -6.90 3.34 11.19
N VAL A 225 -5.83 4.13 11.24
CA VAL A 225 -5.37 4.92 10.09
C VAL A 225 -4.99 4.00 8.93
N LYS A 226 -4.27 2.91 9.21
CA LYS A 226 -3.92 1.90 8.22
C LYS A 226 -5.15 1.29 7.56
N ALA A 227 -6.16 0.90 8.36
CA ALA A 227 -7.42 0.37 7.85
C ALA A 227 -8.15 1.35 6.92
N VAL A 228 -8.27 2.62 7.32
CA VAL A 228 -8.94 3.65 6.51
C VAL A 228 -8.21 3.85 5.18
N LEU A 229 -6.90 4.02 5.21
CA LEU A 229 -6.10 4.27 4.01
C LEU A 229 -6.08 3.07 3.06
N CYS A 230 -5.95 1.85 3.57
CA CYS A 230 -6.07 0.63 2.77
C CYS A 230 -7.48 0.46 2.20
N GLY A 231 -8.52 0.85 2.93
CA GLY A 231 -9.91 0.86 2.44
C GLY A 231 -10.11 1.83 1.28
N LEU A 232 -9.56 3.04 1.35
CA LEU A 232 -9.59 4.01 0.25
C LEU A 232 -8.85 3.47 -0.99
N LEU A 233 -7.67 2.86 -0.80
CA LEU A 233 -6.92 2.23 -1.88
C LEU A 233 -7.71 1.07 -2.52
N ALA A 234 -8.34 0.21 -1.71
CA ALA A 234 -9.18 -0.87 -2.20
C ALA A 234 -10.36 -0.34 -3.03
N GLY A 235 -11.06 0.70 -2.54
CA GLY A 235 -12.15 1.36 -3.26
C GLY A 235 -11.70 1.93 -4.61
N ALA A 236 -10.54 2.60 -4.66
CA ALA A 236 -9.96 3.10 -5.90
C ALA A 236 -9.62 1.96 -6.89
N LEU A 237 -9.08 0.84 -6.40
CA LEU A 237 -8.74 -0.32 -7.22
C LEU A 237 -9.97 -1.05 -7.76
N LEU A 238 -11.04 -1.17 -6.97
CA LEU A 238 -12.33 -1.70 -7.42
C LEU A 238 -12.95 -0.82 -8.50
N GLY A 239 -12.97 0.51 -8.30
CA GLY A 239 -13.43 1.46 -9.30
C GLY A 239 -12.63 1.35 -10.61
N LEU A 240 -11.31 1.20 -10.52
CA LEU A 240 -10.44 0.98 -11.67
C LEU A 240 -10.73 -0.36 -12.35
N SER A 241 -10.95 -1.43 -11.57
CA SER A 241 -11.29 -2.76 -12.09
C SER A 241 -12.56 -2.72 -12.92
N VAL A 242 -13.63 -2.06 -12.42
CA VAL A 242 -14.89 -1.86 -13.15
C VAL A 242 -14.67 -1.05 -14.43
N ALA A 243 -13.90 0.04 -14.38
CA ALA A 243 -13.62 0.87 -15.55
C ALA A 243 -12.84 0.10 -16.64
N VAL A 244 -11.89 -0.74 -16.23
CA VAL A 244 -11.06 -1.58 -17.09
C VAL A 244 -11.88 -2.73 -17.69
N TRP A 245 -12.76 -3.35 -16.89
CA TRP A 245 -13.70 -4.38 -17.34
C TRP A 245 -14.56 -3.89 -18.51
N ARG A 246 -15.11 -2.67 -18.38
CA ARG A 246 -15.90 -2.01 -19.46
C ARG A 246 -15.10 -1.82 -20.76
N ARG A 247 -13.78 -1.70 -20.67
CA ARG A 247 -12.86 -1.58 -21.82
C ARG A 247 -12.33 -2.92 -22.33
N ARG A 248 -12.91 -4.05 -21.89
CA ARG A 248 -12.59 -5.43 -22.32
C ARG A 248 -11.15 -5.88 -22.05
N HIS A 249 -10.42 -5.24 -21.13
CA HIS A 249 -9.06 -5.63 -20.75
C HIS A 249 -9.04 -6.60 -19.55
N ARG A 250 -9.41 -7.87 -19.79
CA ARG A 250 -9.63 -8.89 -18.75
C ARG A 250 -8.47 -9.06 -17.76
N TRP A 251 -7.22 -9.11 -18.23
CA TRP A 251 -6.06 -9.29 -17.35
C TRP A 251 -5.83 -8.14 -16.35
N TYR A 252 -6.05 -6.90 -16.78
CA TYR A 252 -5.93 -5.73 -15.90
C TYR A 252 -7.06 -5.69 -14.85
N CYS A 253 -8.25 -6.14 -15.23
CA CYS A 253 -9.39 -6.29 -14.32
C CYS A 253 -9.06 -7.29 -13.20
N LEU A 254 -8.50 -8.45 -13.56
CA LEU A 254 -8.06 -9.46 -12.60
C LEU A 254 -6.98 -8.92 -11.67
N LEU A 255 -5.93 -8.29 -12.20
CA LEU A 255 -4.85 -7.75 -11.39
C LEU A 255 -5.34 -6.71 -10.36
N THR A 256 -6.16 -5.75 -10.81
CA THR A 256 -6.72 -4.71 -9.94
C THR A 256 -7.70 -5.28 -8.91
N ALA A 257 -8.49 -6.30 -9.27
CA ALA A 257 -9.37 -6.99 -8.33
C ALA A 257 -8.58 -7.78 -7.28
N LEU A 258 -7.52 -8.48 -7.67
CA LEU A 258 -6.64 -9.19 -6.73
C LEU A 258 -5.92 -8.22 -5.78
N SER A 259 -5.40 -7.10 -6.29
CA SER A 259 -4.81 -6.06 -5.45
C SER A 259 -5.83 -5.44 -4.49
N ALA A 260 -7.08 -5.22 -4.93
CA ALA A 260 -8.15 -4.75 -4.06
C ALA A 260 -8.48 -5.77 -2.97
N ALA A 261 -8.59 -7.06 -3.32
CA ALA A 261 -8.82 -8.13 -2.36
C ALA A 261 -7.71 -8.21 -1.31
N ALA A 262 -6.44 -8.13 -1.73
CA ALA A 262 -5.31 -8.09 -0.80
C ALA A 262 -5.39 -6.88 0.15
N ALA A 263 -5.73 -5.68 -0.36
CA ALA A 263 -5.93 -4.50 0.48
C ALA A 263 -7.09 -4.69 1.47
N LEU A 264 -8.20 -5.32 1.06
CA LEU A 264 -9.33 -5.63 1.95
C LEU A 264 -8.97 -6.63 3.05
N VAL A 265 -8.10 -7.61 2.78
CA VAL A 265 -7.56 -8.50 3.82
C VAL A 265 -6.79 -7.69 4.87
N VAL A 266 -5.96 -6.73 4.44
CA VAL A 266 -5.27 -5.82 5.36
C VAL A 266 -6.27 -4.99 6.16
N VAL A 267 -7.32 -4.45 5.54
CA VAL A 267 -8.39 -3.72 6.25
C VAL A 267 -9.02 -4.61 7.32
N ALA A 268 -9.44 -5.83 6.97
CA ALA A 268 -10.07 -6.76 7.89
C ALA A 268 -9.16 -7.07 9.10
N ALA A 269 -7.88 -7.36 8.85
CA ALA A 269 -6.91 -7.61 9.92
C ALA A 269 -6.79 -6.41 10.87
N ASN A 270 -6.68 -5.20 10.34
CA ASN A 270 -6.54 -3.99 11.16
C ASN A 270 -7.84 -3.64 11.91
N VAL A 271 -9.01 -3.87 11.31
CA VAL A 271 -10.30 -3.67 12.00
C VAL A 271 -10.45 -4.65 13.16
N THR A 272 -10.06 -5.92 12.99
CA THR A 272 -10.04 -6.88 14.09
C THR A 272 -9.11 -6.44 15.22
N THR A 273 -7.90 -5.94 14.89
CA THR A 273 -6.98 -5.40 15.90
C THR A 273 -7.53 -4.15 16.60
N VAL A 274 -8.26 -3.28 15.90
CA VAL A 274 -8.91 -2.11 16.53
C VAL A 274 -10.06 -2.54 17.46
N ALA A 275 -10.81 -3.58 17.09
CA ALA A 275 -11.92 -4.10 17.89
C ALA A 275 -11.44 -4.85 19.14
N ASP A 276 -10.30 -5.53 19.05
CA ASP A 276 -9.67 -6.27 20.16
C ASP A 276 -8.13 -6.06 20.12
N PRO A 277 -7.62 -4.97 20.72
CA PRO A 277 -6.20 -4.60 20.61
C PRO A 277 -5.27 -5.39 21.52
N ASP A 278 -5.79 -6.02 22.58
CA ASP A 278 -5.00 -6.61 23.65
C ASP A 278 -4.11 -7.77 23.16
N PRO A 279 -4.61 -8.76 22.39
CA PRO A 279 -3.77 -9.86 21.92
C PRO A 279 -2.66 -9.37 20.98
N GLY A 280 -2.97 -8.42 20.10
CA GLY A 280 -2.02 -7.86 19.14
C GLY A 280 -0.91 -7.07 19.82
N LEU A 281 -1.26 -6.23 20.81
CA LEU A 281 -0.29 -5.48 21.60
C LEU A 281 0.64 -6.41 22.38
N LEU A 282 0.12 -7.46 23.00
CA LEU A 282 0.92 -8.44 23.72
C LEU A 282 1.88 -9.19 22.79
N SER A 283 1.43 -9.58 21.60
CA SER A 283 2.27 -10.21 20.56
C SER A 283 3.40 -9.28 20.12
N LEU A 284 3.08 -8.01 19.89
CA LEU A 284 4.06 -6.99 19.53
C LEU A 284 5.14 -6.82 20.61
N LEU A 285 4.75 -6.78 21.89
CA LEU A 285 5.68 -6.65 23.02
C LEU A 285 6.52 -7.92 23.26
N GLN A 286 6.05 -9.09 22.84
CA GLN A 286 6.84 -10.32 22.82
C GLN A 286 7.92 -10.28 21.73
N GLY A 287 7.67 -9.52 20.65
CA GLY A 287 8.47 -9.51 19.43
C GLY A 287 7.95 -10.46 18.35
N ASP A 288 6.73 -10.96 18.52
CA ASP A 288 6.03 -11.83 17.58
C ASP A 288 5.05 -10.95 16.75
N TRP A 289 5.56 -10.24 15.75
CA TRP A 289 4.78 -9.32 14.90
C TRP A 289 5.11 -9.45 13.41
#